data_AF-A0A367M8P5-F1
#
_entry.id   AF-A0A367M8P5-F1
#
_cell.length_a   1.000
_cell.length_b   1.000
_cell.length_c   1.000
_cell.angle_alpha   90.00
_cell.angle_beta   90.00
_cell.angle_gamma   90.00
#
_symmetry.space_group_name_H-M   'P 1'
#
loop_
_entity.id
_entity.type
_entity.pdbx_description
1 polymer ?
#
loop_
_entity_poly.entity_id
_entity_poly.type
_entity_poly.pdbx_seq_one_letter_code
_entity_poly.pdbx_strand_id
1 'polypeptide(L)'
;MFENFSPSTMLAIKKYAYWLWLLLALSMPFNYWMAQDSAHPAFWAFSLVIAVFGIGPLLDMLFGRDPANPDEETQTPQLLGQGYYVLLTLATVPVLIGTLVWAAGVFVAFQEWGWLGRLGWILSMGTVMGAVGIVVAHELIHKDSALEQAAGGILLAAVCYAGFKVEHVRGHHVHVSTPEDASSARFGQSVYQFSLIHISEPPRLL
;
A
#
# COMPACT_ATOMS: atom_id res chain seq x y z
N MET A 1 -6.20 -24.52 4.12
CA MET A 1 -6.49 -24.36 5.57
C MET A 1 -7.79 -23.58 5.81
N PHE A 2 -8.07 -22.53 5.02
CA PHE A 2 -9.28 -21.71 5.17
C PHE A 2 -10.56 -22.28 4.54
N GLU A 3 -10.44 -23.29 3.68
CA GLU A 3 -11.59 -23.94 2.99
C GLU A 3 -12.62 -24.57 3.94
N ASN A 4 -12.23 -24.86 5.19
CA ASN A 4 -13.13 -25.47 6.19
C ASN A 4 -13.93 -24.44 7.01
N PHE A 5 -13.68 -23.14 6.84
CA PHE A 5 -14.42 -22.10 7.56
C PHE A 5 -15.68 -21.69 6.79
N SER A 6 -16.75 -21.39 7.52
CA SER A 6 -17.95 -20.83 6.89
C SER A 6 -17.69 -19.41 6.37
N PRO A 7 -18.37 -18.97 5.30
CA PRO A 7 -18.23 -17.61 4.79
C PRO A 7 -18.50 -16.53 5.84
N SER A 8 -19.49 -16.74 6.73
CA SER A 8 -19.81 -15.80 7.80
C SER A 8 -18.71 -15.69 8.85
N THR A 9 -18.08 -16.81 9.22
CA THR A 9 -16.92 -16.80 10.12
C THR A 9 -15.72 -16.11 9.47
N MET A 10 -15.46 -16.38 8.20
CA MET A 10 -14.39 -15.69 7.46
C MET A 10 -14.61 -14.18 7.39
N LEU A 11 -15.83 -13.73 7.09
CA LEU A 11 -16.17 -12.30 7.08
C LEU A 11 -16.00 -11.64 8.46
N ALA A 12 -16.37 -12.35 9.54
CA ALA A 12 -16.15 -11.87 10.90
C ALA A 12 -14.67 -11.71 11.25
N ILE A 13 -13.82 -12.66 10.83
CA ILE A 13 -12.37 -12.58 11.01
C ILE A 13 -11.80 -11.39 10.19
N LYS A 14 -12.20 -11.27 8.92
CA LYS A 14 -11.76 -10.19 8.01
C LYS A 14 -12.01 -8.81 8.57
N LYS A 15 -13.17 -8.60 9.18
CA LYS A 15 -13.54 -7.31 9.81
C LYS A 15 -12.43 -6.78 10.72
N TYR A 16 -11.81 -7.66 11.49
CA TYR A 16 -10.69 -7.31 12.38
C TYR A 16 -9.33 -7.40 11.67
N ALA A 17 -9.17 -8.33 10.74
CA ALA A 17 -7.94 -8.48 9.96
C ALA A 17 -7.62 -7.25 9.10
N TYR A 18 -8.59 -6.41 8.76
CA TYR A 18 -8.30 -5.15 8.07
C TYR A 18 -7.36 -4.24 8.88
N TRP A 19 -7.26 -4.35 10.20
CA TRP A 19 -6.28 -3.59 10.99
C TRP A 19 -4.83 -4.07 10.82
N LEU A 20 -4.57 -5.16 10.09
CA LEU A 20 -3.21 -5.64 9.82
C LEU A 20 -2.35 -4.62 9.08
N TRP A 21 -2.94 -3.61 8.41
CA TRP A 21 -2.17 -2.51 7.82
C TRP A 21 -1.35 -1.75 8.89
N LEU A 22 -1.81 -1.71 10.15
CA LEU A 22 -1.06 -1.11 11.25
C LEU A 22 0.25 -1.84 11.52
N LEU A 23 0.35 -3.15 11.24
CA LEU A 23 1.60 -3.88 11.42
C LEU A 23 2.70 -3.34 10.51
N LEU A 24 2.36 -2.93 9.28
CA LEU A 24 3.31 -2.32 8.35
C LEU A 24 3.72 -0.91 8.82
N ALA A 25 2.80 -0.12 9.36
CA ALA A 25 3.14 1.19 9.91
C ALA A 25 3.99 1.08 11.19
N LEU A 26 3.63 0.16 12.09
CA LEU A 26 4.29 -0.08 13.38
C LEU A 26 5.60 -0.87 13.24
N SER A 27 5.84 -1.53 12.11
CA SER A 27 7.13 -2.17 11.88
C SER A 27 8.27 -1.15 11.82
N MET A 28 8.01 0.10 11.40
CA MET A 28 9.04 1.14 11.36
C MET A 28 9.61 1.48 12.76
N PRO A 29 8.80 1.86 13.77
CA PRO A 29 9.29 2.04 15.13
C PRO A 29 9.85 0.76 15.76
N PHE A 30 9.27 -0.40 15.46
CA PHE A 30 9.83 -1.68 15.92
C PHE A 30 11.23 -1.93 15.35
N ASN A 31 11.44 -1.73 14.05
CA ASN A 31 12.72 -1.93 13.37
C ASN A 31 13.80 -0.97 13.90
N TYR A 32 13.43 0.30 14.13
CA TYR A 32 14.34 1.25 14.77
C TYR A 32 14.70 0.81 16.19
N TRP A 33 13.71 0.41 16.99
CA TRP A 33 13.94 -0.05 18.35
C TRP A 33 14.91 -1.24 18.39
N MET A 34 14.73 -2.23 17.50
CA MET A 34 15.63 -3.37 17.36
C MET A 34 17.03 -2.97 16.85
N ALA A 35 17.15 -1.89 16.08
CA ALA A 35 18.44 -1.44 15.54
C ALA A 35 19.35 -0.79 16.58
N GLN A 36 18.80 -0.10 17.60
CA GLN A 36 19.59 0.70 18.56
C GLN A 36 20.64 -0.09 19.35
N ASP A 37 20.34 -1.34 19.73
CA ASP A 37 21.25 -2.19 20.52
C ASP A 37 21.78 -3.39 19.71
N SER A 38 21.63 -3.37 18.38
CA SER A 38 22.00 -4.48 17.53
C SER A 38 23.44 -4.37 17.03
N ALA A 39 24.16 -5.49 16.99
CA ALA A 39 25.43 -5.59 16.26
C ALA A 39 25.25 -5.46 14.73
N HIS A 40 24.00 -5.58 14.24
CA HIS A 40 23.64 -5.53 12.84
C HIS A 40 22.45 -4.58 12.62
N PRO A 41 22.61 -3.26 12.83
CA PRO A 41 21.52 -2.30 12.67
C PRO A 41 20.99 -2.29 11.23
N ALA A 42 21.87 -2.43 10.23
CA ALA A 42 21.47 -2.47 8.82
C ALA A 42 20.48 -3.61 8.51
N PHE A 43 20.59 -4.78 9.16
CA PHE A 43 19.65 -5.89 8.97
C PHE A 43 18.21 -5.48 9.34
N TRP A 44 18.04 -4.81 10.48
CA TRP A 44 16.73 -4.32 10.93
C TRP A 44 16.15 -3.25 10.02
N ALA A 45 16.97 -2.54 9.25
CA ALA A 45 16.50 -1.59 8.25
C ALA A 45 15.81 -2.30 7.09
N PHE A 46 16.28 -3.49 6.73
CA PHE A 46 15.74 -4.32 5.65
C PHE A 46 14.67 -5.31 6.11
N SER A 47 14.47 -5.50 7.41
CA SER A 47 13.60 -6.54 7.94
C SER A 47 12.17 -6.48 7.38
N LEU A 48 11.62 -5.27 7.17
CA LEU A 48 10.30 -5.11 6.57
C LEU A 48 10.30 -5.51 5.09
N VAL A 49 11.30 -5.09 4.31
CA VAL A 49 11.42 -5.50 2.89
C VAL A 49 11.53 -7.03 2.81
N ILE A 50 12.35 -7.64 3.67
CA ILE A 50 12.50 -9.10 3.76
C ILE A 50 11.18 -9.77 4.16
N ALA A 51 10.46 -9.18 5.12
CA ALA A 51 9.17 -9.70 5.55
C ALA A 51 8.13 -9.65 4.43
N VAL A 52 8.01 -8.53 3.71
CA VAL A 52 7.00 -8.34 2.67
C VAL A 52 7.32 -9.14 1.41
N PHE A 53 8.57 -9.10 0.93
CA PHE A 53 8.94 -9.71 -0.36
C PHE A 53 9.58 -11.09 -0.23
N GLY A 54 10.02 -11.49 0.97
CA GLY A 54 10.55 -12.82 1.25
C GLY A 54 9.54 -13.68 2.00
N ILE A 55 9.18 -13.25 3.21
CA ILE A 55 8.30 -14.04 4.09
C ILE A 55 6.86 -14.06 3.56
N GLY A 56 6.33 -12.93 3.09
CA GLY A 56 4.97 -12.80 2.57
C GLY A 56 4.61 -13.85 1.49
N PRO A 57 5.38 -13.96 0.40
CA PRO A 57 5.16 -14.98 -0.63
C PRO A 57 5.24 -16.41 -0.09
N LEU A 58 6.13 -16.69 0.86
CA LEU A 58 6.20 -18.01 1.49
C LEU A 58 4.93 -18.31 2.30
N LEU A 59 4.40 -17.33 3.03
CA LEU A 59 3.14 -17.47 3.75
C LEU A 59 1.97 -17.66 2.76
N ASP A 60 1.93 -16.91 1.66
CA ASP A 60 0.92 -17.07 0.61
C ASP A 60 0.90 -18.50 0.03
N MET A 61 2.09 -19.06 -0.25
CA MET A 61 2.23 -20.45 -0.69
C MET A 61 1.77 -21.49 0.36
N LEU A 62 1.95 -21.20 1.66
CA LEU A 62 1.59 -22.12 2.74
C LEU A 62 0.09 -22.09 3.06
N PHE A 63 -0.52 -20.90 3.07
CA PHE A 63 -1.91 -20.73 3.51
C PHE A 63 -2.93 -20.76 2.37
N GLY A 64 -2.50 -20.48 1.14
CA GLY A 64 -3.33 -20.52 -0.05
C GLY A 64 -4.36 -19.40 -0.11
N ARG A 65 -5.29 -19.53 -1.06
CA ARG A 65 -6.27 -18.47 -1.40
C ARG A 65 -7.41 -18.40 -0.38
N ASP A 66 -7.88 -17.19 -0.16
CA ASP A 66 -9.09 -16.92 0.61
C ASP A 66 -10.33 -16.96 -0.33
N PRO A 67 -11.28 -17.89 -0.11
CA PRO A 67 -12.43 -18.06 -1.00
C PRO A 67 -13.64 -17.19 -0.62
N ALA A 68 -13.63 -16.49 0.52
CA ALA A 68 -14.84 -15.90 1.09
C ALA A 68 -14.96 -14.40 0.76
N ASN A 69 -15.84 -14.01 -0.17
CA ASN A 69 -16.18 -12.61 -0.41
C ASN A 69 -17.58 -12.26 0.11
N PRO A 70 -17.82 -10.99 0.51
CA PRO A 70 -19.16 -10.52 0.78
C PRO A 70 -20.02 -10.65 -0.48
N ASP A 71 -21.29 -11.03 -0.28
CA ASP A 71 -22.28 -10.98 -1.34
C ASP A 71 -22.50 -9.54 -1.84
N GLU A 72 -22.37 -9.35 -3.15
CA GLU A 72 -22.36 -8.01 -3.76
C GLU A 72 -23.71 -7.29 -3.64
N GLU A 73 -24.82 -8.03 -3.69
CA GLU A 73 -26.16 -7.44 -3.66
C GLU A 73 -26.64 -7.14 -2.23
N THR A 74 -26.29 -7.99 -1.27
CA THR A 74 -26.87 -7.93 0.09
C THR A 74 -25.90 -7.44 1.15
N GLN A 75 -24.64 -7.88 1.12
CA GLN A 75 -23.67 -7.61 2.18
C GLN A 75 -22.82 -6.37 1.89
N THR A 76 -22.36 -6.20 0.65
CA THR A 76 -21.53 -5.05 0.26
C THR A 76 -22.18 -3.69 0.56
N PRO A 77 -23.47 -3.44 0.22
CA PRO A 77 -24.12 -2.17 0.56
C PRO A 77 -24.18 -1.91 2.08
N GLN A 78 -24.36 -2.97 2.89
CA GLN A 78 -24.38 -2.86 4.35
C GLN A 78 -23.01 -2.52 4.92
N LEU A 79 -21.94 -3.06 4.32
CA LEU A 79 -20.56 -2.76 4.73
C LEU A 79 -20.19 -1.33 4.37
N LEU A 80 -20.55 -0.86 3.16
CA LEU A 80 -20.30 0.51 2.71
C LEU A 80 -21.01 1.55 3.60
N GLY A 81 -22.19 1.23 4.13
CA GLY A 81 -22.93 2.10 5.05
C GLY A 81 -22.35 2.19 6.47
N GLN A 82 -21.33 1.38 6.82
CA GLN A 82 -20.75 1.37 8.16
C GLN A 82 -19.58 2.35 8.27
N GLY A 83 -19.73 3.34 9.15
CA GLY A 83 -18.67 4.30 9.47
C GLY A 83 -17.37 3.67 10.00
N TYR A 84 -17.42 2.40 10.45
CA TYR A 84 -16.24 1.62 10.82
C TYR A 84 -15.22 1.53 9.68
N TYR A 85 -15.65 1.22 8.44
CA TYR A 85 -14.73 1.06 7.31
C TYR A 85 -14.21 2.41 6.80
N VAL A 86 -15.03 3.45 6.86
CA VAL A 86 -14.61 4.83 6.57
C VAL A 86 -13.56 5.30 7.59
N LEU A 87 -13.77 5.02 8.88
CA LEU A 87 -12.79 5.32 9.91
C LEU A 87 -11.48 4.57 9.66
N LEU A 88 -11.56 3.28 9.30
CA LEU A 88 -10.38 2.44 9.06
C LEU A 88 -9.53 2.98 7.91
N THR A 89 -10.14 3.38 6.79
CA THR A 89 -9.42 3.94 5.64
C THR A 89 -8.90 5.34 5.93
N LEU A 90 -9.70 6.22 6.55
CA LEU A 90 -9.27 7.58 6.89
C LEU A 90 -8.21 7.62 7.98
N ALA A 91 -8.19 6.67 8.92
CA ALA A 91 -7.16 6.57 9.95
C ALA A 91 -5.77 6.28 9.36
N THR A 92 -5.69 5.70 8.16
CA THR A 92 -4.39 5.47 7.50
C THR A 92 -3.67 6.79 7.20
N VAL A 93 -4.40 7.87 6.90
CA VAL A 93 -3.79 9.17 6.55
C VAL A 93 -2.93 9.72 7.68
N PRO A 94 -3.45 10.04 8.89
CA PRO A 94 -2.62 10.60 9.95
C PRO A 94 -1.55 9.63 10.43
N VAL A 95 -1.82 8.32 10.43
CA VAL A 95 -0.83 7.31 10.86
C VAL A 95 0.33 7.24 9.88
N LEU A 96 0.07 7.09 8.57
CA LEU A 96 1.13 6.97 7.57
C LEU A 96 1.93 8.25 7.41
N ILE A 97 1.28 9.43 7.45
CA ILE A 97 1.99 10.71 7.44
C ILE A 97 2.84 10.87 8.70
N GLY A 98 2.30 10.53 9.88
CA GLY A 98 3.04 10.55 11.14
C GLY A 98 4.25 9.61 11.10
N THR A 99 4.07 8.37 10.65
CA THR A 99 5.15 7.39 10.47
C THR A 99 6.20 7.88 9.47
N LEU A 100 5.80 8.47 8.34
CA LEU A 100 6.71 9.01 7.33
C LEU A 100 7.58 10.14 7.89
N VAL A 101 6.96 11.13 8.56
CA VAL A 101 7.69 12.27 9.17
C VAL A 101 8.62 11.78 10.28
N TRP A 102 8.14 10.89 11.14
CA TRP A 102 8.95 10.29 12.20
C TRP A 102 10.13 9.48 11.62
N ALA A 103 9.90 8.66 10.60
CA ALA A 103 10.93 7.86 9.96
C ALA A 103 11.98 8.72 9.24
N ALA A 104 11.58 9.86 8.68
CA ALA A 104 12.50 10.85 8.13
C ALA A 104 13.38 11.48 9.23
N GLY A 105 12.81 11.78 10.40
CA GLY A 105 13.56 12.23 11.58
C GLY A 105 14.60 11.20 12.03
N VAL A 106 14.20 9.93 12.14
CA VAL A 106 15.12 8.81 12.47
C VAL A 106 16.22 8.66 11.43
N PHE A 107 15.89 8.76 10.15
CA PHE A 107 16.88 8.66 9.06
C PHE A 107 17.99 9.71 9.19
N VAL A 108 17.66 10.92 9.62
CA VAL A 108 18.62 12.00 9.85
C VAL A 108 19.37 11.80 11.18
N ALA A 109 18.69 11.38 12.24
CA ALA A 109 19.28 11.31 13.58
C ALA A 109 20.18 10.08 13.80
N PHE A 110 19.78 8.90 13.33
CA PHE A 110 20.48 7.65 13.62
C PHE A 110 21.53 7.37 12.55
N GLN A 111 22.81 7.58 12.85
CA GLN A 111 23.89 7.45 11.87
C GLN A 111 24.49 6.02 11.80
N GLU A 112 24.20 5.17 12.78
CA GLU A 112 24.77 3.83 12.95
C GLU A 112 24.32 2.81 11.88
N TRP A 113 23.28 3.14 11.10
CA TRP A 113 22.84 2.35 9.94
C TRP A 113 23.94 2.09 8.91
N GLY A 114 24.92 2.99 8.81
CA GLY A 114 25.79 3.07 7.63
C GLY A 114 25.00 3.30 6.35
N TRP A 115 25.65 3.16 5.19
CA TRP A 115 24.98 3.38 3.91
C TRP A 115 23.95 2.28 3.58
N LEU A 116 24.25 1.02 3.93
CA LEU A 116 23.35 -0.11 3.71
C LEU A 116 22.06 0.03 4.51
N GLY A 117 22.16 0.35 5.81
CA GLY A 117 20.96 0.52 6.62
C GLY A 117 20.13 1.71 6.18
N ARG A 118 20.74 2.79 5.68
CA ARG A 118 19.99 3.91 5.07
C ARG A 118 19.20 3.48 3.85
N LEU A 119 19.80 2.69 2.96
CA LEU A 119 19.10 2.13 1.80
C LEU A 119 17.93 1.24 2.27
N GLY A 120 18.17 0.33 3.20
CA GLY A 120 17.12 -0.53 3.75
C GLY A 120 15.99 0.26 4.40
N TRP A 121 16.30 1.30 5.17
CA TRP A 121 15.32 2.18 5.80
C TRP A 121 14.43 2.90 4.78
N ILE A 122 15.03 3.46 3.72
CA ILE A 122 14.30 4.10 2.61
C ILE A 122 13.38 3.08 1.93
N LEU A 123 13.90 1.88 1.61
CA LEU A 123 13.12 0.84 0.95
C LEU A 123 11.99 0.31 1.84
N SER A 124 12.22 0.17 3.14
CA SER A 124 11.20 -0.22 4.12
C SER A 124 10.11 0.83 4.22
N MET A 125 10.45 2.11 4.40
CA MET A 125 9.44 3.18 4.44
C MET A 125 8.69 3.31 3.10
N GLY A 126 9.40 3.18 1.98
CA GLY A 126 8.80 3.11 0.65
C GLY A 126 7.84 1.93 0.49
N THR A 127 8.17 0.78 1.08
CA THR A 127 7.28 -0.40 1.12
C THR A 127 6.01 -0.12 1.92
N VAL A 128 6.10 0.53 3.08
CA VAL A 128 4.91 0.94 3.86
C VAL A 128 4.01 1.86 3.03
N MET A 129 4.59 2.91 2.45
CA MET A 129 3.84 3.90 1.67
C MET A 129 3.30 3.31 0.36
N GLY A 130 4.00 2.38 -0.28
CA GLY A 130 3.55 1.71 -1.49
C GLY A 130 2.45 0.69 -1.21
N ALA A 131 2.67 -0.22 -0.26
CA ALA A 131 1.76 -1.33 0.03
C ALA A 131 0.47 -0.90 0.73
N VAL A 132 0.51 0.17 1.53
CA VAL A 132 -0.68 0.71 2.22
C VAL A 132 -1.07 2.06 1.66
N GLY A 133 -0.13 3.01 1.63
CA GLY A 133 -0.43 4.41 1.27
C GLY A 133 -1.04 4.55 -0.13
N ILE A 134 -0.38 4.04 -1.17
CA ILE A 134 -0.88 4.12 -2.55
C ILE A 134 -2.18 3.31 -2.72
N VAL A 135 -2.24 2.10 -2.16
CA VAL A 135 -3.43 1.23 -2.27
C VAL A 135 -4.65 1.89 -1.64
N VAL A 136 -4.55 2.37 -0.40
CA VAL A 136 -5.68 3.05 0.25
C VAL A 136 -6.01 4.37 -0.43
N ALA A 137 -4.99 5.11 -0.89
CA ALA A 137 -5.23 6.34 -1.64
C ALA A 137 -5.99 6.11 -2.94
N HIS A 138 -5.66 5.05 -3.69
CA HIS A 138 -6.37 4.63 -4.90
C HIS A 138 -7.86 4.38 -4.59
N GLU A 139 -8.18 3.65 -3.53
CA GLU A 139 -9.58 3.42 -3.16
C GLU A 139 -10.30 4.72 -2.73
N LEU A 140 -9.60 5.61 -2.03
CA LEU A 140 -10.16 6.87 -1.53
C LEU A 140 -10.46 7.89 -2.65
N ILE A 141 -9.64 7.93 -3.71
CA ILE A 141 -9.89 8.85 -4.84
C ILE A 141 -11.11 8.45 -5.69
N HIS A 142 -11.55 7.19 -5.60
CA HIS A 142 -12.77 6.70 -6.25
C HIS A 142 -14.05 6.97 -5.47
N LYS A 143 -13.96 7.41 -4.22
CA LYS A 143 -15.14 7.70 -3.39
C LYS A 143 -15.83 9.00 -3.82
N ASP A 144 -17.14 9.10 -3.62
CA ASP A 144 -17.89 10.34 -3.90
C ASP A 144 -17.62 11.45 -2.88
N SER A 145 -17.24 11.08 -1.66
CA SER A 145 -16.98 12.02 -0.56
C SER A 145 -15.75 12.88 -0.84
N ALA A 146 -15.92 14.20 -0.82
CA ALA A 146 -14.81 15.16 -0.98
C ALA A 146 -13.73 14.99 0.09
N LEU A 147 -14.10 14.60 1.31
CA LEU A 147 -13.14 14.33 2.39
C LEU A 147 -12.27 13.12 2.07
N GLU A 148 -12.87 12.01 1.63
CA GLU A 148 -12.14 10.80 1.25
C GLU A 148 -11.24 11.07 0.03
N GLN A 149 -11.74 11.75 -0.99
CA GLN A 149 -10.94 12.13 -2.15
C GLN A 149 -9.77 13.07 -1.79
N ALA A 150 -9.95 13.96 -0.81
CA ALA A 150 -8.88 14.82 -0.33
C ALA A 150 -7.83 14.02 0.46
N ALA A 151 -8.29 13.10 1.32
CA ALA A 151 -7.45 12.16 2.05
C ALA A 151 -6.57 11.31 1.11
N GLY A 152 -7.16 10.73 0.06
CA GLY A 152 -6.40 10.00 -0.97
C GLY A 152 -5.40 10.90 -1.71
N GLY A 153 -5.80 12.13 -2.04
CA GLY A 153 -4.90 13.12 -2.63
C GLY A 153 -3.70 13.49 -1.75
N ILE A 154 -3.90 13.63 -0.43
CA ILE A 154 -2.81 13.90 0.54
C ILE A 154 -1.82 12.73 0.58
N LEU A 155 -2.32 11.49 0.64
CA LEU A 155 -1.45 10.31 0.64
C LEU A 155 -0.64 10.20 -0.66
N LEU A 156 -1.26 10.45 -1.82
CA LEU A 156 -0.55 10.49 -3.12
C LEU A 156 0.48 11.62 -3.17
N ALA A 157 0.18 12.79 -2.62
CA ALA A 157 1.15 13.88 -2.52
C ALA A 157 2.35 13.52 -1.63
N ALA A 158 2.13 12.77 -0.54
CA ALA A 158 3.19 12.33 0.37
C ALA A 158 4.18 11.35 -0.27
N VAL A 159 3.78 10.66 -1.34
CA VAL A 159 4.66 9.80 -2.17
C VAL A 159 5.09 10.49 -3.48
N CYS A 160 4.95 11.82 -3.55
CA CYS A 160 5.29 12.62 -4.72
C CYS A 160 4.54 12.23 -6.01
N TYR A 161 3.33 11.68 -5.89
CA TYR A 161 2.52 11.21 -7.02
C TYR A 161 1.10 11.80 -7.05
N ALA A 162 0.94 13.06 -6.66
CA ALA A 162 -0.36 13.74 -6.57
C ALA A 162 -1.16 13.75 -7.88
N GLY A 163 -0.48 13.83 -9.04
CA GLY A 163 -1.09 13.83 -10.36
C GLY A 163 -1.90 12.56 -10.67
N PHE A 164 -1.54 11.43 -10.03
CA PHE A 164 -2.22 10.15 -10.19
C PHE A 164 -3.72 10.26 -9.91
N LYS A 165 -4.15 11.10 -8.95
CA LYS A 165 -5.58 11.28 -8.67
C LYS A 165 -6.38 11.68 -9.91
N VAL A 166 -5.85 12.60 -10.71
CA VAL A 166 -6.54 13.10 -11.92
C VAL A 166 -6.34 12.11 -13.06
N GLU A 167 -5.09 11.72 -13.33
CA GLU A 167 -4.74 10.78 -14.39
C GLU A 167 -5.53 9.48 -14.27
N HIS A 168 -5.62 8.92 -13.07
CA HIS A 168 -6.26 7.64 -12.85
C HIS A 168 -7.77 7.71 -13.02
N VAL A 169 -8.45 8.64 -12.34
CA VAL A 169 -9.93 8.72 -12.34
C VAL A 169 -10.46 9.28 -13.66
N ARG A 170 -9.78 10.26 -14.26
CA ARG A 170 -10.26 10.99 -15.45
C ARG A 170 -9.56 10.57 -16.74
N GLY A 171 -8.42 9.89 -16.66
CA GLY A 171 -7.71 9.32 -17.80
C GLY A 171 -7.91 7.82 -17.85
N HIS A 172 -7.16 7.08 -17.02
CA HIS A 172 -7.11 5.62 -17.04
C HIS A 172 -8.50 4.98 -16.99
N HIS A 173 -9.33 5.29 -16.00
CA HIS A 173 -10.66 4.66 -15.91
C HIS A 173 -11.61 5.01 -17.06
N VAL A 174 -11.42 6.16 -17.70
CA VAL A 174 -12.24 6.59 -18.85
C VAL A 174 -11.80 5.87 -20.12
N HIS A 175 -10.51 5.61 -20.27
CA HIS A 175 -9.88 5.06 -21.47
C HIS A 175 -9.30 3.65 -21.26
N VAL A 176 -9.66 2.95 -20.18
CA VAL A 176 -8.97 1.72 -19.75
C VAL A 176 -8.89 0.71 -20.89
N SER A 177 -7.68 0.19 -21.12
CA SER A 177 -7.41 -0.77 -22.21
C SER A 177 -7.67 -0.25 -23.64
N THR A 178 -7.72 1.06 -23.87
CA THR A 178 -7.72 1.67 -25.20
C THR A 178 -6.35 2.28 -25.55
N PRO A 179 -6.09 2.65 -26.82
CA PRO A 179 -4.83 3.30 -27.21
C PRO A 179 -4.54 4.64 -26.49
N GLU A 180 -5.58 5.29 -25.97
CA GLU A 180 -5.50 6.57 -25.24
C GLU A 180 -5.11 6.39 -23.76
N ASP A 181 -5.14 5.18 -23.21
CA ASP A 181 -4.70 4.90 -21.85
C ASP A 181 -3.22 4.59 -21.78
N ALA A 182 -2.46 5.55 -21.24
CA ALA A 182 -1.03 5.40 -21.02
C ALA A 182 -0.69 4.33 -19.96
N SER A 183 -1.62 4.03 -19.05
CA SER A 183 -1.41 3.16 -17.89
C SER A 183 -1.77 1.68 -18.15
N SER A 184 -2.29 1.33 -19.34
CA SER A 184 -2.52 -0.06 -19.74
C SER A 184 -1.38 -0.64 -20.58
N ALA A 185 -0.94 -1.85 -20.24
CA ALA A 185 -0.01 -2.59 -21.08
C ALA A 185 -0.68 -3.01 -22.40
N ARG A 186 0.07 -2.95 -23.50
CA ARG A 186 -0.40 -3.45 -24.79
C ARG A 186 -0.55 -4.96 -24.76
N PHE A 187 -1.45 -5.50 -25.59
CA PHE A 187 -1.62 -6.95 -25.70
C PHE A 187 -0.29 -7.64 -26.05
N GLY A 188 0.06 -8.66 -25.27
CA GLY A 188 1.32 -9.42 -25.42
C GLY A 188 2.56 -8.72 -24.86
N GLN A 189 2.44 -7.51 -24.29
CA GLN A 189 3.55 -6.81 -23.64
C GLN A 189 3.79 -7.37 -22.23
N SER A 190 5.03 -7.77 -21.94
CA SER A 190 5.43 -8.14 -20.58
C SER A 190 5.50 -6.90 -19.67
N VAL A 191 5.38 -7.10 -18.36
CA VAL A 191 5.53 -6.01 -17.38
C VAL A 191 6.86 -5.27 -17.54
N TYR A 192 7.94 -5.98 -17.85
CA TYR A 192 9.27 -5.37 -18.06
C TYR A 192 9.31 -4.49 -19.31
N GLN A 193 8.72 -4.95 -20.41
CA GLN A 193 8.62 -4.14 -21.63
C GLN A 193 7.75 -2.91 -21.41
N PHE A 194 6.65 -3.05 -20.68
CA PHE A 194 5.79 -1.93 -20.31
C PHE A 194 6.54 -0.91 -19.47
N SER A 195 7.16 -1.33 -18.37
CA SER A 195 7.93 -0.45 -17.49
C SER A 195 9.07 0.27 -18.21
N LEU A 196 9.84 -0.44 -19.06
CA LEU A 196 10.94 0.19 -19.80
C LEU A 196 10.46 1.27 -20.75
N ILE A 197 9.42 0.99 -21.56
CA ILE A 197 8.85 1.97 -22.49
C ILE A 197 8.35 3.18 -21.71
N HIS A 198 7.59 2.96 -20.65
CA HIS A 198 6.95 4.01 -19.88
C HIS A 198 7.94 4.92 -19.13
N ILE A 199 9.11 4.41 -18.72
CA ILE A 199 10.19 5.21 -18.12
C ILE A 199 10.99 5.97 -19.18
N SER A 200 11.09 5.44 -20.41
CA SER A 200 11.93 5.98 -21.47
C SER A 200 11.23 6.95 -22.43
N GLU A 201 9.91 6.85 -22.58
CA GLU A 201 9.13 7.75 -23.43
C GLU A 201 8.71 9.01 -22.64
N PRO A 202 8.85 10.21 -23.23
CA PRO A 202 8.28 11.42 -22.63
C PRO A 202 6.75 11.28 -22.51
N PRO A 203 6.14 11.89 -21.48
CA PRO A 203 4.70 11.82 -21.29
C PRO A 203 4.00 12.29 -22.56
N ARG A 204 3.15 11.42 -23.13
CA ARG A 204 2.26 11.80 -24.22
C ARG A 204 1.23 12.74 -23.59
N LEU A 205 1.44 14.04 -23.75
CA LEU A 205 0.48 15.05 -23.36
C LEU A 205 -0.84 14.74 -24.09
N LEU A 206 -1.90 14.47 -23.33
CA LEU A 206 -3.28 14.47 -23.81
C LEU A 206 -3.66 15.86 -24.31
#